data_AF-A0A2V8E8M6-F1
#
_entry.id   AF-A0A2V8E8M6-F1
#
_cell.length_a   1.000
_cell.length_b   1.000
_cell.length_c   1.000
_cell.angle_alpha   90.00
_cell.angle_beta   90.00
_cell.angle_gamma   90.00
#
_symmetry.space_group_name_H-M   'P 1'
#
loop_
_entity.id
_entity.type
_entity.pdbx_description
1 polymer ?
#
loop_
_entity_poly.entity_id
_entity_poly.type
_entity_poly.pdbx_seq_one_letter_code
_entity_poly.pdbx_strand_id
1 'polypeptide(L)'
;MKLTTIALLALFTPVVAAQGPSPQERATAIKESLAQNQAALRTYSWIETTEISLKGEVKKKEQKQCSYGADGKVQKTPLAGSAPAPSSSQKEGRGGRGRGRAKQAIVENKVEDMKEYMEQVAALVHQYVPPDPQKLQAAQAAGNLSVQPSSGAAGLSVKDYVKPGDSLSIGFDPAAKKLTSFNVKSYVEKPKDDDVTLAVTFGRLADGTSYAEQTVLDATAKKIQVKVTNSGYKKTS
;
A
#
# COMPACT_ATOMS: atom_id res chain seq x y z
N MET A 1 -30.46 -11.07 75.43
CA MET A 1 -29.33 -10.25 74.92
C MET A 1 -29.18 -10.57 73.45
N LYS A 2 -29.27 -9.57 72.56
CA LYS A 2 -29.46 -9.75 71.11
C LYS A 2 -28.15 -10.20 70.44
N LEU A 3 -28.18 -11.31 69.67
CA LEU A 3 -27.11 -11.68 68.75
C LEU A 3 -27.27 -10.86 67.46
N THR A 4 -26.28 -10.03 67.16
CA THR A 4 -26.23 -9.24 65.93
C THR A 4 -25.37 -9.99 64.92
N THR A 5 -26.01 -10.65 63.95
CA THR A 5 -25.33 -11.32 62.83
C THR A 5 -24.90 -10.26 61.81
N ILE A 6 -23.60 -10.07 61.63
CA ILE A 6 -23.04 -9.20 60.59
C ILE A 6 -22.93 -10.01 59.29
N ALA A 7 -23.80 -9.73 58.32
CA ALA A 7 -23.72 -10.29 56.98
C ALA A 7 -22.72 -9.46 56.14
N LEU A 8 -21.57 -10.05 55.82
CA LEU A 8 -20.57 -9.46 54.94
C LEU A 8 -20.97 -9.72 53.47
N LEU A 9 -21.57 -8.72 52.81
CA LEU A 9 -21.86 -8.78 51.38
C LEU A 9 -20.57 -8.46 50.60
N ALA A 10 -19.92 -9.48 50.05
CA ALA A 10 -18.82 -9.30 49.12
C ALA A 10 -19.38 -8.88 47.75
N LEU A 11 -19.23 -7.59 47.42
CA LEU A 11 -19.51 -7.04 46.09
C LEU A 11 -18.47 -7.57 45.10
N PHE A 12 -18.82 -8.62 44.35
CA PHE A 12 -18.09 -9.00 43.14
C PHE A 12 -18.41 -7.98 42.05
N THR A 13 -17.51 -7.03 41.80
CA THR A 13 -17.55 -6.25 40.58
C THR A 13 -17.00 -7.12 39.43
N PRO A 14 -17.78 -7.41 38.38
CA PRO A 14 -17.21 -8.06 37.21
C PRO A 14 -16.19 -7.09 36.61
N VAL A 15 -14.92 -7.47 36.62
CA VAL A 15 -13.90 -6.84 35.78
C VAL A 15 -14.32 -7.11 34.34
N VAL A 16 -15.00 -6.14 33.73
CA VAL A 16 -15.18 -6.11 32.28
C VAL A 16 -13.78 -5.89 31.73
N ALA A 17 -13.11 -6.96 31.32
CA ALA A 17 -11.91 -6.86 30.51
C ALA A 17 -12.28 -5.98 29.32
N ALA A 18 -11.60 -4.84 29.16
CA ALA A 18 -11.78 -3.96 28.01
C ALA A 18 -11.35 -4.74 26.76
N GLN A 19 -12.27 -5.51 26.19
CA GLN A 19 -12.09 -6.14 24.90
C GLN A 19 -12.02 -4.99 23.90
N GLY A 20 -10.84 -4.80 23.29
CA GLY A 20 -10.67 -3.82 22.24
C GLY A 20 -11.66 -4.06 21.08
N PRO A 21 -11.84 -3.08 20.18
CA PRO A 21 -12.85 -3.16 19.12
C PRO A 21 -12.70 -4.44 18.29
N SER A 22 -13.84 -5.08 18.06
CA SER A 22 -13.99 -6.31 17.27
C SER A 22 -13.47 -6.12 15.83
N PRO A 23 -13.13 -7.20 15.11
CA PRO A 23 -12.76 -7.12 13.70
C PRO A 23 -13.80 -6.37 12.85
N GLN A 24 -15.09 -6.51 13.17
CA GLN A 24 -16.21 -5.89 12.46
C GLN A 24 -16.24 -4.38 12.71
N GLU A 25 -16.13 -3.93 13.96
CA GLU A 25 -16.08 -2.51 14.29
C GLU A 25 -14.86 -1.83 13.65
N ARG A 26 -13.70 -2.51 13.62
CA ARG A 26 -12.51 -2.01 12.92
C ARG A 26 -12.72 -1.90 11.43
N ALA A 27 -13.31 -2.92 10.80
CA ALA A 27 -13.59 -2.88 9.36
C ALA A 27 -14.50 -1.70 9.01
N THR A 28 -15.52 -1.41 9.83
CA THR A 28 -16.39 -0.23 9.67
C THR A 28 -15.61 1.07 9.79
N ALA A 29 -14.80 1.23 10.84
CA ALA A 29 -13.98 2.44 11.03
C ALA A 29 -12.97 2.66 9.89
N ILE A 30 -12.39 1.58 9.37
CA ILE A 30 -11.49 1.61 8.22
C ILE A 30 -12.24 2.06 6.95
N LYS A 31 -13.43 1.51 6.68
CA LYS A 31 -14.27 1.92 5.54
C LYS A 31 -14.63 3.41 5.60
N GLU A 32 -15.00 3.90 6.77
CA GLU A 32 -15.30 5.31 6.98
C GLU A 32 -14.07 6.19 6.73
N SER A 33 -12.92 5.82 7.29
CA SER A 33 -11.66 6.54 7.10
C SER A 33 -11.24 6.57 5.62
N LEU A 34 -11.39 5.46 4.90
CA LEU A 34 -11.16 5.38 3.45
C LEU A 34 -12.03 6.37 2.68
N ALA A 35 -13.34 6.38 2.94
CA ALA A 35 -14.27 7.26 2.26
C ALA A 35 -13.96 8.74 2.51
N GLN A 36 -13.69 9.12 3.77
CA GLN A 36 -13.33 10.48 4.16
C GLN A 36 -12.03 10.94 3.49
N ASN A 37 -10.99 10.11 3.53
CA ASN A 37 -9.71 10.44 2.91
C ASN A 37 -9.86 10.58 1.39
N GLN A 38 -10.58 9.68 0.73
CA GLN A 38 -10.81 9.77 -0.71
C GLN A 38 -11.60 11.02 -1.09
N ALA A 39 -12.60 11.41 -0.30
CA ALA A 39 -13.35 12.65 -0.53
C ALA A 39 -12.45 13.89 -0.41
N ALA A 40 -11.65 13.96 0.67
CA ALA A 40 -10.76 15.09 0.88
C ALA A 40 -9.67 15.20 -0.19
N LEU A 41 -9.04 14.08 -0.57
CA LEU A 41 -7.97 14.04 -1.57
C LEU A 41 -8.39 14.50 -2.97
N ARG A 42 -9.69 14.46 -3.31
CA ARG A 42 -10.19 14.99 -4.58
C ARG A 42 -9.95 16.49 -4.74
N THR A 43 -9.75 17.22 -3.65
CA THR A 43 -9.45 18.66 -3.65
C THR A 43 -7.95 18.97 -3.78
N TYR A 44 -7.11 17.96 -4.01
CA TYR A 44 -5.67 18.12 -4.07
C TYR A 44 -5.09 17.71 -5.43
N SER A 45 -3.97 18.35 -5.75
CA SER A 45 -2.98 17.89 -6.73
C SER A 45 -1.68 17.55 -6.02
N TRP A 46 -0.90 16.60 -6.54
CA TRP A 46 0.37 16.16 -5.95
C TRP A 46 1.33 15.65 -7.01
N ILE A 47 2.59 15.55 -6.64
CA ILE A 47 3.63 14.97 -7.48
C ILE A 47 3.81 13.50 -7.10
N GLU A 48 3.64 12.61 -8.08
CA GLU A 48 3.97 11.20 -7.97
C GLU A 48 5.36 10.97 -8.58
N THR A 49 6.29 10.41 -7.81
CA THR A 49 7.59 9.93 -8.30
C THR A 49 7.57 8.41 -8.33
N THR A 50 7.81 7.80 -9.49
CA THR A 50 7.93 6.36 -9.65
C THR A 50 9.37 5.99 -9.96
N GLU A 51 9.95 5.10 -9.15
CA GLU A 51 11.28 4.52 -9.34
C GLU A 51 11.14 3.00 -9.55
N ILE A 52 11.80 2.49 -10.57
CA ILE A 52 11.86 1.07 -10.88
C ILE A 52 13.30 0.61 -10.73
N SER A 53 13.52 -0.36 -9.85
CA SER A 53 14.84 -0.92 -9.58
C SER A 53 14.92 -2.38 -10.03
N LEU A 54 16.05 -2.75 -10.62
CA LEU A 54 16.40 -4.13 -10.94
C LEU A 54 17.68 -4.49 -10.21
N LYS A 55 17.64 -5.54 -9.38
CA LYS A 55 18.77 -5.99 -8.55
C LYS A 55 19.33 -4.88 -7.66
N GLY A 56 18.45 -4.01 -7.16
CA GLY A 56 18.81 -2.87 -6.31
C GLY A 56 19.29 -1.62 -7.05
N GLU A 57 19.40 -1.65 -8.38
CA GLU A 57 19.82 -0.48 -9.17
C GLU A 57 18.60 0.18 -9.84
N VAL A 58 18.41 1.48 -9.62
CA VAL A 58 17.33 2.26 -10.25
C VAL A 58 17.56 2.30 -11.76
N LYS A 59 16.66 1.68 -12.52
CA LYS A 59 16.68 1.64 -14.00
C LYS A 59 15.80 2.71 -14.62
N LYS A 60 14.74 3.11 -13.94
CA LYS A 60 13.82 4.15 -14.41
C LYS A 60 13.36 4.99 -13.24
N LYS A 61 13.27 6.30 -13.47
CA LYS A 61 12.68 7.27 -12.56
C LYS A 61 11.85 8.24 -13.37
N GLU A 62 10.58 8.42 -13.00
CA GLU A 62 9.68 9.38 -13.66
C GLU A 62 8.86 10.15 -12.63
N GLN A 63 8.47 11.38 -12.97
CA GLN A 63 7.58 12.19 -12.16
C GLN A 63 6.35 12.62 -12.96
N LYS A 64 5.19 12.59 -12.30
CA LYS A 64 3.90 13.01 -12.87
C LYS A 64 3.19 13.93 -11.88
N GLN A 65 2.59 14.99 -12.38
CA GLN A 65 1.59 15.74 -11.65
C GLN A 65 0.29 14.93 -11.67
N CYS A 66 -0.30 14.75 -10.50
CA CYS A 66 -1.49 13.95 -10.29
C CYS A 66 -2.60 14.80 -9.69
N SER A 67 -3.84 14.52 -10.07
CA SER A 67 -5.05 15.06 -9.46
C SER A 67 -6.21 14.09 -9.70
N TYR A 68 -7.32 14.25 -8.98
CA TYR A 68 -8.53 13.48 -9.28
C TYR A 68 -9.33 14.14 -10.40
N GLY A 69 -9.77 13.35 -11.38
CA GLY A 69 -10.74 13.74 -12.38
C GLY A 69 -12.17 13.70 -11.85
N ALA A 70 -13.11 14.21 -12.66
CA ALA A 70 -14.55 14.21 -12.32
C ALA A 70 -15.13 12.79 -12.14
N ASP A 71 -14.50 11.79 -12.75
CA ASP A 71 -14.83 10.36 -12.60
C ASP A 71 -14.29 9.75 -11.30
N GLY A 72 -13.58 10.53 -10.48
CA GLY A 72 -12.95 10.07 -9.25
C GLY A 72 -11.70 9.22 -9.47
N LYS A 73 -11.18 9.14 -10.70
CA LYS A 73 -9.90 8.47 -11.00
C LYS A 73 -8.74 9.47 -10.99
N VAL A 74 -7.54 8.97 -10.71
CA VAL A 74 -6.33 9.81 -10.76
C VAL A 74 -5.96 10.09 -12.22
N GLN A 75 -5.95 11.36 -12.58
CA GLN A 75 -5.41 11.89 -13.83
C GLN A 75 -3.92 12.19 -13.62
N LYS A 76 -3.08 11.77 -14.57
CA LYS A 76 -1.61 11.92 -14.47
C LYS A 76 -1.06 12.66 -15.68
N THR A 77 -0.41 13.80 -15.43
CA THR A 77 0.27 14.60 -16.44
C THR A 77 1.79 14.48 -16.25
N PRO A 78 2.56 13.99 -17.24
CA PRO A 78 4.01 13.93 -17.15
C PRO A 78 4.65 15.29 -16.87
N LEU A 79 5.63 15.34 -15.96
CA LEU A 79 6.42 16.54 -15.72
C LEU A 79 7.65 16.55 -16.64
N ALA A 80 7.84 17.65 -17.38
CA ALA A 80 8.96 17.83 -18.30
C ALA A 80 10.30 17.68 -17.56
N GLY A 81 11.24 16.93 -18.14
CA GLY A 81 12.56 16.63 -17.54
C GLY A 81 12.65 15.27 -16.82
N SER A 82 11.55 14.51 -16.72
CA SER A 82 11.50 13.16 -16.14
C SER A 82 12.01 12.06 -17.09
N ALA A 83 13.09 12.33 -17.82
CA ALA A 83 13.71 11.35 -18.72
C ALA A 83 14.29 10.18 -17.92
N PRO A 84 14.39 8.97 -18.50
CA PRO A 84 15.04 7.84 -17.86
C PRO A 84 16.44 8.25 -17.42
N ALA A 85 16.83 7.90 -16.18
CA ALA A 85 18.23 7.99 -15.80
C ALA A 85 19.03 7.24 -16.88
N PRO A 86 20.02 7.88 -17.53
CA PRO A 86 20.84 7.19 -18.51
C PRO A 86 21.43 5.97 -17.81
N SER A 87 21.20 4.78 -18.39
CA SER A 87 21.86 3.57 -17.94
C SER A 87 23.34 3.87 -17.84
N SER A 88 23.91 3.63 -16.66
CA SER A 88 25.33 3.81 -16.36
C SER A 88 26.18 2.85 -17.22
N SER A 89 26.40 3.25 -18.47
CA SER A 89 27.49 2.76 -19.31
C SER A 89 28.22 3.96 -19.90
N GLN A 90 28.67 4.84 -19.01
CA GLN A 90 29.68 5.83 -19.30
C GLN A 90 30.86 5.61 -18.35
N LYS A 91 31.70 4.65 -18.70
CA LYS A 91 33.15 4.74 -18.49
C LYS A 91 33.85 4.38 -19.78
N GLU A 92 34.75 5.27 -20.15
CA GLU A 92 35.51 5.38 -21.39
C GLU A 92 36.40 4.15 -21.66
N GLY A 93 36.72 3.90 -22.93
CA GLY A 93 37.75 2.92 -23.29
C GLY A 93 37.73 2.48 -24.75
N ARG A 94 38.34 3.31 -25.61
CA ARG A 94 39.04 2.99 -26.88
C ARG A 94 39.09 1.50 -27.29
N GLY A 95 38.42 1.15 -28.40
CA GLY A 95 38.78 0.01 -29.27
C GLY A 95 37.88 -1.24 -29.18
N GLY A 96 37.19 -1.57 -30.28
CA GLY A 96 36.58 -2.89 -30.51
C GLY A 96 35.21 -2.89 -31.19
N ARG A 97 35.17 -2.81 -32.53
CA ARG A 97 33.95 -3.00 -33.33
C ARG A 97 33.44 -4.44 -33.16
N GLY A 98 32.25 -4.62 -32.56
CA GLY A 98 31.49 -5.88 -32.65
C GLY A 98 30.72 -6.33 -31.41
N ARG A 99 31.08 -5.90 -30.20
CA ARG A 99 30.47 -6.40 -28.94
C ARG A 99 29.39 -5.50 -28.31
N GLY A 100 29.17 -4.28 -28.82
CA GLY A 100 28.26 -3.29 -28.23
C GLY A 100 26.78 -3.49 -28.57
N ARG A 101 26.45 -3.83 -29.83
CA ARG A 101 25.06 -3.91 -30.31
C ARG A 101 24.24 -5.03 -29.65
N ALA A 102 24.86 -6.20 -29.42
CA ALA A 102 24.19 -7.30 -28.73
C ALA A 102 23.88 -6.97 -27.26
N LYS A 103 24.76 -6.23 -26.57
CA LYS A 103 24.52 -5.80 -25.19
C LYS A 103 23.42 -4.75 -25.09
N GLN A 104 23.31 -3.84 -26.06
CA GLN A 104 22.21 -2.88 -26.13
C GLN A 104 20.87 -3.57 -26.36
N ALA A 105 20.76 -4.47 -27.34
CA ALA A 105 19.52 -5.20 -27.62
C ALA A 105 19.05 -6.08 -26.44
N ILE A 106 19.98 -6.72 -25.72
CA ILE A 106 19.65 -7.51 -24.52
C ILE A 106 19.17 -6.61 -23.37
N VAL A 107 19.68 -5.38 -23.27
CA VAL A 107 19.24 -4.41 -22.26
C VAL A 107 17.87 -3.84 -22.63
N GLU A 108 17.65 -3.45 -23.89
CA GLU A 108 16.36 -2.95 -24.39
C GLU A 108 15.26 -4.01 -24.26
N ASN A 109 15.49 -5.26 -24.70
CA ASN A 109 14.50 -6.33 -24.51
C ASN A 109 14.19 -6.58 -23.03
N LYS A 110 15.19 -6.52 -22.15
CA LYS A 110 14.94 -6.63 -20.70
C LYS A 110 14.16 -5.46 -20.14
N VAL A 111 14.32 -4.25 -20.69
CA VAL A 111 13.56 -3.07 -20.29
C VAL A 111 12.12 -3.14 -20.82
N GLU A 112 11.89 -3.69 -22.01
CA GLU A 112 10.55 -3.92 -22.56
C GLU A 112 9.80 -5.05 -21.85
N ASP A 113 10.45 -6.20 -21.61
CA ASP A 113 9.91 -7.28 -20.78
C ASP A 113 9.60 -6.77 -19.35
N MET A 114 10.45 -5.88 -18.84
CA MET A 114 10.17 -5.19 -17.59
C MET A 114 8.96 -4.26 -17.71
N LYS A 115 8.76 -3.54 -18.81
CA LYS A 115 7.62 -2.63 -18.95
C LYS A 115 6.29 -3.38 -18.85
N GLU A 116 6.14 -4.50 -19.55
CA GLU A 116 4.90 -5.29 -19.51
C GLU A 116 4.68 -5.89 -18.11
N TYR A 117 5.72 -6.46 -17.50
CA TYR A 117 5.66 -6.94 -16.11
C TYR A 117 5.28 -5.82 -15.14
N MET A 118 5.83 -4.61 -15.33
CA MET A 118 5.56 -3.44 -14.51
C MET A 118 4.13 -2.93 -14.67
N GLU A 119 3.55 -3.03 -15.87
CA GLU A 119 2.13 -2.72 -16.12
C GLU A 119 1.22 -3.74 -15.42
N GLN A 120 1.53 -5.04 -15.49
CA GLN A 120 0.82 -6.08 -14.75
C GLN A 120 0.89 -5.87 -13.23
N VAL A 121 2.07 -5.53 -12.74
CA VAL A 121 2.34 -5.20 -11.34
C VAL A 121 1.56 -3.95 -10.90
N ALA A 122 1.56 -2.88 -11.70
CA ALA A 122 0.76 -1.69 -11.42
C ALA A 122 -0.75 -1.99 -11.40
N ALA A 123 -1.22 -2.78 -12.38
CA ALA A 123 -2.60 -3.25 -12.42
C ALA A 123 -2.96 -4.12 -11.19
N LEU A 124 -2.02 -4.94 -10.70
CA LEU A 124 -2.20 -5.71 -9.47
C LEU A 124 -2.32 -4.76 -8.26
N VAL A 125 -1.43 -3.77 -8.12
CA VAL A 125 -1.48 -2.77 -7.03
C VAL A 125 -2.82 -2.04 -6.99
N HIS A 126 -3.33 -1.64 -8.16
CA HIS A 126 -4.63 -0.98 -8.27
C HIS A 126 -5.82 -1.82 -7.77
N GLN A 127 -5.67 -3.16 -7.66
CA GLN A 127 -6.71 -4.02 -7.08
C GLN A 127 -6.70 -4.03 -5.55
N TYR A 128 -5.62 -3.57 -4.92
CA TYR A 128 -5.48 -3.54 -3.45
C TYR A 128 -5.49 -2.13 -2.88
N VAL A 129 -5.20 -1.10 -3.67
CA VAL A 129 -5.02 0.27 -3.18
C VAL A 129 -5.84 1.29 -4.00
N PRO A 130 -6.88 1.90 -3.38
CA PRO A 130 -7.40 1.62 -2.05
C PRO A 130 -8.10 0.25 -1.98
N PRO A 131 -8.19 -0.39 -0.80
CA PRO A 131 -8.97 -1.60 -0.62
C PRO A 131 -10.43 -1.38 -1.02
N ASP A 132 -10.94 -2.25 -1.89
CA ASP A 132 -12.34 -2.34 -2.27
C ASP A 132 -13.26 -2.62 -1.05
N PRO A 133 -14.18 -1.71 -0.72
CA PRO A 133 -15.11 -1.88 0.40
C PRO A 133 -16.01 -3.12 0.30
N GLN A 134 -16.39 -3.52 -0.93
CA GLN A 134 -17.21 -4.71 -1.18
C GLN A 134 -16.41 -5.98 -0.91
N LYS A 135 -15.13 -6.05 -1.33
CA LYS A 135 -14.26 -7.19 -1.03
C LYS A 135 -14.00 -7.31 0.47
N LEU A 136 -13.81 -6.19 1.17
CA LEU A 136 -13.71 -6.19 2.63
C LEU A 136 -14.98 -6.72 3.31
N GLN A 137 -16.15 -6.39 2.75
CA GLN A 137 -17.43 -6.92 3.24
C GLN A 137 -17.60 -8.41 2.96
N ALA A 138 -17.19 -8.89 1.80
CA ALA A 138 -17.22 -10.31 1.46
C ALA A 138 -16.29 -11.11 2.38
N ALA A 139 -15.06 -10.63 2.60
CA ALA A 139 -14.12 -11.24 3.53
C ALA A 139 -14.66 -11.25 4.98
N GLN A 140 -15.38 -10.20 5.38
CA GLN A 140 -16.06 -10.14 6.68
C GLN A 140 -17.11 -11.24 6.80
N ALA A 141 -17.96 -11.42 5.78
CA ALA A 141 -18.98 -12.47 5.76
C ALA A 141 -18.37 -13.88 5.74
N ALA A 142 -17.20 -14.05 5.11
CA ALA A 142 -16.46 -15.31 5.07
C ALA A 142 -15.69 -15.63 6.38
N GLY A 143 -15.65 -14.71 7.36
CA GLY A 143 -14.89 -14.91 8.59
C GLY A 143 -13.37 -14.74 8.41
N ASN A 144 -12.93 -14.12 7.31
CA ASN A 144 -11.51 -13.96 6.97
C ASN A 144 -10.84 -12.76 7.64
N LEU A 145 -11.57 -12.04 8.51
CA LEU A 145 -11.06 -10.88 9.25
C LEU A 145 -10.52 -11.31 10.59
N SER A 146 -9.34 -10.81 10.93
CA SER A 146 -8.76 -10.95 12.25
C SER A 146 -8.16 -9.65 12.73
N VAL A 147 -8.25 -9.41 14.03
CA VAL A 147 -7.61 -8.29 14.70
C VAL A 147 -6.16 -8.65 14.96
N GLN A 148 -5.23 -7.83 14.48
CA GLN A 148 -3.83 -7.97 14.81
C GLN A 148 -3.51 -7.12 16.06
N PRO A 149 -3.03 -7.74 17.16
CA PRO A 149 -2.45 -6.98 18.26
C PRO A 149 -1.12 -6.42 17.79
N SER A 150 -1.01 -5.11 17.64
CA SER A 150 0.29 -4.44 17.53
C SER A 150 0.39 -3.41 18.66
N SER A 151 1.61 -3.18 19.12
CA SER A 151 1.96 -2.38 20.31
C SER A 151 1.72 -0.86 20.15
N GLY A 152 0.76 -0.45 19.30
CA GLY A 152 0.43 0.96 19.08
C GLY A 152 -0.55 1.22 17.93
N ALA A 153 -0.71 0.28 16.98
CA ALA A 153 -1.69 0.37 15.90
C ALA A 153 -2.62 -0.86 15.91
N ALA A 154 -3.92 -0.62 16.04
CA ALA A 154 -4.92 -1.66 16.00
C ALA A 154 -5.08 -2.15 14.55
N GLY A 155 -4.29 -3.13 14.11
CA GLY A 155 -4.32 -3.64 12.73
C GLY A 155 -5.52 -4.56 12.43
N LEU A 156 -5.97 -4.59 11.19
CA LEU A 156 -6.92 -5.58 10.65
C LEU A 156 -6.20 -6.44 9.61
N SER A 157 -6.21 -7.76 9.79
CA SER A 157 -5.72 -8.71 8.78
C SER A 157 -6.90 -9.34 8.06
N VAL A 158 -6.79 -9.46 6.76
CA VAL A 158 -7.78 -10.05 5.85
C VAL A 158 -7.07 -11.13 5.05
N LYS A 159 -7.54 -12.37 5.15
CA LYS A 159 -7.05 -13.50 4.35
C LYS A 159 -7.92 -13.68 3.10
N ASP A 160 -7.32 -14.25 2.05
CA ASP A 160 -8.01 -14.59 0.80
C ASP A 160 -8.81 -13.41 0.25
N TYR A 161 -8.17 -12.24 0.20
CA TYR A 161 -8.78 -10.96 -0.10
C TYR A 161 -9.05 -10.79 -1.60
N VAL A 162 -8.04 -11.04 -2.46
CA VAL A 162 -8.22 -11.03 -3.93
C VAL A 162 -7.92 -12.41 -4.52
N LYS A 163 -6.88 -13.07 -4.04
CA LYS A 163 -6.44 -14.40 -4.48
C LYS A 163 -6.43 -15.40 -3.32
N PRO A 164 -6.68 -16.69 -3.59
CA PRO A 164 -6.52 -17.73 -2.58
C PRO A 164 -5.10 -17.75 -2.00
N GLY A 165 -4.99 -17.75 -0.68
CA GLY A 165 -3.74 -17.72 0.08
C GLY A 165 -3.08 -16.35 0.21
N ASP A 166 -3.64 -15.28 -0.38
CA ASP A 166 -3.12 -13.94 -0.20
C ASP A 166 -3.53 -13.35 1.17
N SER A 167 -2.91 -12.23 1.53
CA SER A 167 -3.32 -11.48 2.71
C SER A 167 -3.17 -9.98 2.51
N LEU A 168 -4.11 -9.24 3.10
CA LEU A 168 -4.08 -7.79 3.24
C LEU A 168 -4.07 -7.45 4.73
N SER A 169 -3.05 -6.71 5.19
CA SER A 169 -2.97 -6.18 6.55
C SER A 169 -3.11 -4.66 6.50
N ILE A 170 -4.08 -4.13 7.24
CA ILE A 170 -4.41 -2.72 7.32
C ILE A 170 -3.97 -2.20 8.69
N GLY A 171 -3.02 -1.27 8.70
CA GLY A 171 -2.66 -0.50 9.88
C GLY A 171 -3.66 0.64 10.11
N PHE A 172 -4.18 0.72 11.32
CA PHE A 172 -5.14 1.74 11.72
C PHE A 172 -4.78 2.28 13.11
N ASP A 173 -4.76 3.60 13.21
CA ASP A 173 -4.65 4.35 14.47
C ASP A 173 -6.06 4.57 15.01
N PRO A 174 -6.47 3.84 16.07
CA PRO A 174 -7.83 3.92 16.59
C PRO A 174 -8.14 5.25 17.28
N ALA A 175 -7.12 5.97 17.78
CA ALA A 175 -7.31 7.25 18.44
C ALA A 175 -7.55 8.36 17.41
N ALA A 176 -6.72 8.40 16.36
CA ALA A 176 -6.88 9.38 15.27
C ALA A 176 -7.97 8.98 14.26
N LYS A 177 -8.43 7.72 14.29
CA LYS A 177 -9.30 7.09 13.28
C LYS A 177 -8.72 7.19 11.86
N LYS A 178 -7.40 6.99 11.73
CA LYS A 178 -6.67 7.15 10.47
C LYS A 178 -5.93 5.89 10.06
N LEU A 179 -5.79 5.73 8.75
CA LEU A 179 -4.96 4.71 8.14
C LEU A 179 -3.49 5.04 8.34
N THR A 180 -2.69 4.01 8.62
CA THR A 180 -1.23 4.14 8.76
C THR A 180 -0.49 3.30 7.73
N SER A 181 -1.04 2.15 7.34
CA SER A 181 -0.40 1.28 6.35
C SER A 181 -1.37 0.32 5.66
N PHE A 182 -0.99 -0.13 4.46
CA PHE A 182 -1.50 -1.35 3.84
C PHE A 182 -0.34 -2.27 3.50
N ASN A 183 -0.42 -3.54 3.86
CA ASN A 183 0.59 -4.54 3.51
C ASN A 183 -0.10 -5.73 2.86
N VAL A 184 0.25 -6.02 1.62
CA VAL A 184 -0.24 -7.16 0.87
C VAL A 184 0.89 -8.17 0.70
N LYS A 185 0.56 -9.44 0.89
CA LYS A 185 1.37 -10.57 0.42
C LYS A 185 0.52 -11.35 -0.56
N SER A 186 0.98 -11.42 -1.81
CA SER A 186 0.27 -12.08 -2.91
C SER A 186 1.30 -12.68 -3.87
N TYR A 187 0.86 -13.02 -5.07
CA TYR A 187 1.65 -13.64 -6.13
C TYR A 187 1.08 -13.23 -7.49
N VAL A 188 1.80 -13.41 -8.59
CA VAL A 188 1.35 -13.02 -9.94
C VAL A 188 0.49 -14.13 -10.56
N GLU A 189 1.08 -15.31 -10.78
CA GLU A 189 0.43 -16.49 -11.33
C GLU A 189 0.52 -17.67 -10.36
N LYS A 190 1.72 -17.93 -9.82
CA LYS A 190 2.03 -19.13 -9.03
C LYS A 190 2.62 -18.77 -7.66
N PRO A 191 1.89 -19.07 -6.56
CA PRO A 191 2.41 -18.88 -5.21
C PRO A 191 3.80 -19.51 -5.05
N LYS A 192 4.69 -18.84 -4.32
CA LYS A 192 6.12 -19.18 -4.09
C LYS A 192 7.05 -18.95 -5.28
N ASP A 193 6.58 -19.11 -6.52
CA ASP A 193 7.41 -18.91 -7.71
C ASP A 193 7.48 -17.42 -8.11
N ASP A 194 6.38 -16.69 -7.92
CA ASP A 194 6.25 -15.27 -8.28
C ASP A 194 5.58 -14.44 -7.18
N ASP A 195 5.96 -14.70 -5.93
CA ASP A 195 5.51 -13.92 -4.78
C ASP A 195 5.80 -12.43 -4.96
N VAL A 196 4.79 -11.63 -4.61
CA VAL A 196 4.83 -10.18 -4.65
C VAL A 196 4.36 -9.64 -3.31
N THR A 197 5.08 -8.66 -2.79
CA THR A 197 4.64 -7.88 -1.63
C THR A 197 4.34 -6.45 -2.03
N LEU A 198 3.35 -5.85 -1.38
CA LEU A 198 3.01 -4.44 -1.54
C LEU A 198 2.94 -3.80 -0.16
N ALA A 199 3.77 -2.81 0.12
CA ALA A 199 3.77 -2.04 1.35
C ALA A 199 3.42 -0.59 1.03
N VAL A 200 2.28 -0.12 1.52
CA VAL A 200 1.85 1.28 1.48
C VAL A 200 2.01 1.87 2.86
N THR A 201 2.72 2.99 2.94
CA THR A 201 2.82 3.83 4.15
C THR A 201 2.00 5.09 3.92
N PHE A 202 1.17 5.44 4.90
CA PHE A 202 0.33 6.64 4.83
C PHE A 202 0.98 7.81 5.56
N GLY A 203 1.08 8.93 4.86
CA GLY A 203 1.35 10.24 5.44
C GLY A 203 0.05 10.95 5.82
N ARG A 204 0.16 12.09 6.49
CA ARG A 204 -0.98 12.95 6.84
C ARG A 204 -0.76 14.36 6.31
N LEU A 205 -1.80 14.93 5.71
CA LEU A 205 -1.86 16.34 5.36
C LEU A 205 -2.20 17.18 6.60
N ALA A 206 -2.04 18.50 6.50
CA ALA A 206 -2.27 19.43 7.61
C ALA A 206 -3.72 19.40 8.14
N ASP A 207 -4.70 19.02 7.30
CA ASP A 207 -6.11 18.86 7.66
C ASP A 207 -6.42 17.47 8.27
N GLY A 208 -5.40 16.62 8.43
CA GLY A 208 -5.54 15.26 8.94
C GLY A 208 -5.93 14.20 7.90
N THR A 209 -6.08 14.59 6.63
CA THR A 209 -6.33 13.65 5.52
C THR A 209 -5.15 12.71 5.35
N SER A 210 -5.40 11.40 5.39
CA SER A 210 -4.36 10.40 5.13
C SER A 210 -4.18 10.19 3.63
N TYR A 211 -2.94 10.11 3.17
CA TYR A 211 -2.60 9.85 1.77
C TYR A 211 -1.50 8.80 1.67
N ALA A 212 -1.44 8.07 0.56
CA ALA A 212 -0.38 7.10 0.32
C ALA A 212 0.94 7.84 0.06
N GLU A 213 1.77 8.03 1.08
CA GLU A 213 3.04 8.75 0.97
C GLU A 213 4.06 7.92 0.20
N GLN A 214 4.13 6.62 0.51
CA GLN A 214 5.03 5.70 -0.13
C GLN A 214 4.31 4.39 -0.43
N THR A 215 4.54 3.85 -1.63
CA THR A 215 4.15 2.50 -2.01
C THR A 215 5.38 1.76 -2.51
N VAL A 216 5.69 0.62 -1.93
CA VAL A 216 6.78 -0.25 -2.35
C VAL A 216 6.19 -1.58 -2.77
N LEU A 217 6.39 -1.95 -4.02
CA LEU A 217 6.13 -3.29 -4.50
C LEU A 217 7.46 -4.03 -4.69
N ASP A 218 7.54 -5.23 -4.12
CA ASP A 218 8.71 -6.10 -4.27
C ASP A 218 8.31 -7.42 -4.93
N ALA A 219 8.94 -7.69 -6.07
CA ALA A 219 8.87 -8.96 -6.78
C ALA A 219 10.22 -9.68 -6.63
N THR A 220 10.43 -10.29 -5.47
CA THR A 220 11.75 -10.76 -5.03
C THR A 220 12.35 -11.81 -5.97
N ALA A 221 11.53 -12.73 -6.49
CA ALA A 221 11.96 -13.75 -7.45
C ALA A 221 12.55 -13.15 -8.73
N LYS A 222 12.04 -12.00 -9.18
CA LYS A 222 12.53 -11.27 -10.36
C LYS A 222 13.59 -10.21 -10.01
N LYS A 223 13.83 -9.97 -8.72
CA LYS A 223 14.70 -8.89 -8.21
C LYS A 223 14.25 -7.52 -8.71
N ILE A 224 12.94 -7.32 -8.85
CA ILE A 224 12.33 -6.07 -9.30
C ILE A 224 11.68 -5.39 -8.10
N GLN A 225 11.89 -4.09 -7.97
CA GLN A 225 11.21 -3.26 -6.99
C GLN A 225 10.61 -2.03 -7.67
N VAL A 226 9.39 -1.70 -7.30
CA VAL A 226 8.70 -0.47 -7.71
C VAL A 226 8.49 0.37 -6.47
N LYS A 227 9.01 1.59 -6.48
CA LYS A 227 8.79 2.55 -5.41
C LYS A 227 8.05 3.75 -5.97
N VAL A 228 6.88 4.02 -5.42
CA VAL A 228 6.10 5.22 -5.69
C VAL A 228 6.13 6.10 -4.46
N THR A 229 6.44 7.38 -4.62
CA THR A 229 6.40 8.39 -3.56
C THR A 229 5.53 9.55 -3.99
N ASN A 230 4.54 9.91 -3.17
CA ASN A 230 3.67 11.05 -3.40
C ASN A 230 4.05 12.20 -2.49
N SER A 231 4.20 13.40 -3.06
CA SER A 231 4.63 14.58 -2.33
C SER A 231 4.03 15.87 -2.91
N GLY A 232 4.27 17.00 -2.25
CA GLY A 232 3.91 18.31 -2.79
C GLY A 232 2.41 18.53 -2.95
N TYR A 233 1.60 17.98 -2.04
CA TYR A 233 0.15 18.14 -2.05
C TYR A 233 -0.24 19.63 -1.98
N LYS A 234 -1.04 20.08 -2.96
CA LYS A 234 -1.58 21.43 -3.07
C LYS A 234 -3.08 21.37 -3.30
N LYS A 235 -3.85 22.19 -2.58
CA LYS A 235 -5.27 22.34 -2.85
C LYS A 235 -5.49 22.89 -4.25
N THR A 236 -6.45 22.34 -4.98
CA THR A 236 -6.86 22.76 -6.32
C THR A 236 -8.12 23.64 -6.31
N SER A 237 -8.68 23.89 -5.12
CA SER A 237 -9.83 24.76 -4.85
C SER A 237 -9.65 25.46 -3.50
#